data_AF-A0A7V1E7C0-F1
#
_entry.id   AF-A0A7V1E7C0-F1
#
_cell.length_a   1.000
_cell.length_b   1.000
_cell.length_c   1.000
_cell.angle_alpha   90.00
_cell.angle_beta   90.00
_cell.angle_gamma   90.00
#
_symmetry.space_group_name_H-M   'P 1'
#
loop_
_entity.id
_entity.type
_entity.pdbx_description
1 polymer ?
#
loop_
_entity_poly.entity_id
_entity_poly.type
_entity_poly.pdbx_seq_one_letter_code
_entity_poly.pdbx_strand_id
1 'polypeptide(L)'
;MKGVPLSRKKRKIKKARKPKDRLPFLFYLLIVFLLIIGGRLVFIQTVEAERFDGLAEEQRLTKIKLIPERGIIYDRNKEVLAISLDKDTIYANPKQIKQSKKTVLAGKLASILNENKGEMYDKLIQDSGFVYLKRKVDKDVSEKVRKLNVEGIGFLPESQRYYPGQNIASHILGFVGLDNDGLTGIELSRDAHLKGKPGQLIMEQDLAGRPIPGGQYRLRKPTHGSDLVLTIDKEIQYKAQVELKKAVKKWKASGGGIVVMNSKTGEVYAMANYPTYNLNKFGKTDPELFKSRAISDLYEPGSTMKIVTAAAALEEKLYSPSTALNLPGTIQVGGYTIHEAHERGAQVFTFEEIVTRSSNIGAVVLGQSLGKERLYKYIEIFGLTAMTGVELPQEGQGYTPPTDTWSDSTIANIPFGQGLSATSMESIRAINVIASGGRLVSPRFIMNKSDAKKGNNSKENQAELGKQVISPGTAKTMARIMTAAVTSGTGKQATIKGYQVAGKTGTAQKARTDGRGYDPGKYISSFIGFTPAADPELTILVALDEPTEAIYGGVVAGPTFSAVGEYALQRLRIQP
;
A
#
# COMPACT_ATOMS: atom_id res chain seq x y z
N MET A 1 107.30 -44.31 -44.68
CA MET A 1 106.48 -43.60 -43.67
C MET A 1 106.03 -42.26 -44.24
N LYS A 2 104.77 -41.90 -44.00
CA LYS A 2 104.08 -40.70 -44.51
C LYS A 2 104.69 -39.39 -43.98
N GLY A 3 104.62 -38.34 -44.80
CA GLY A 3 104.82 -36.95 -44.38
C GLY A 3 104.56 -35.97 -45.52
N VAL A 4 103.38 -35.36 -45.55
CA VAL A 4 103.02 -34.24 -46.44
C VAL A 4 103.24 -32.92 -45.69
N PRO A 5 103.67 -31.85 -46.38
CA PRO A 5 103.18 -30.52 -46.02
C PRO A 5 102.63 -29.70 -47.21
N LEU A 6 101.60 -28.93 -46.88
CA LEU A 6 100.79 -28.01 -47.69
C LEU A 6 101.36 -26.58 -47.68
N SER A 7 101.08 -25.79 -48.74
CA SER A 7 100.92 -24.30 -48.76
C SER A 7 101.06 -23.82 -50.22
N ARG A 8 100.32 -22.90 -50.84
CA ARG A 8 99.30 -21.87 -50.49
C ARG A 8 98.61 -21.45 -51.81
N LYS A 9 97.32 -21.12 -51.81
CA LYS A 9 96.71 -20.24 -52.85
C LYS A 9 95.97 -19.08 -52.16
N LYS A 10 96.35 -17.85 -52.49
CA LYS A 10 95.76 -16.59 -51.98
C LYS A 10 94.44 -16.28 -52.70
N ARG A 11 93.42 -15.86 -51.96
CA ARG A 11 92.12 -15.39 -52.46
C ARG A 11 91.97 -13.89 -52.13
N LYS A 12 91.74 -13.04 -53.14
CA LYS A 12 91.57 -11.58 -53.00
C LYS A 12 90.20 -11.22 -52.42
N ILE A 13 90.15 -10.31 -51.44
CA ILE A 13 88.93 -9.80 -50.78
C ILE A 13 88.49 -8.50 -51.46
N LYS A 14 87.22 -8.39 -51.88
CA LYS A 14 86.58 -7.14 -52.38
C LYS A 14 86.16 -6.26 -51.18
N LYS A 15 86.49 -4.97 -51.21
CA LYS A 15 86.09 -3.96 -50.19
C LYS A 15 84.59 -3.63 -50.29
N ALA A 16 83.87 -3.66 -49.15
CA ALA A 16 82.47 -3.25 -49.03
C ALA A 16 82.32 -1.72 -48.93
N ARG A 17 81.28 -1.15 -49.57
CA ARG A 17 80.92 0.28 -49.52
C ARG A 17 80.48 0.68 -48.09
N LYS A 18 81.08 1.73 -47.52
CA LYS A 18 80.70 2.30 -46.21
C LYS A 18 79.39 3.10 -46.32
N PRO A 19 78.36 2.84 -45.48
CA PRO A 19 77.13 3.64 -45.46
C PRO A 19 77.33 4.83 -44.51
N LYS A 20 77.84 5.97 -45.00
CA LYS A 20 78.11 7.15 -44.16
C LYS A 20 76.84 7.93 -43.76
N ASP A 21 75.70 7.70 -44.41
CA ASP A 21 74.48 8.52 -44.21
C ASP A 21 73.35 7.82 -43.45
N ARG A 22 73.51 6.54 -43.08
CA ARG A 22 72.46 5.78 -42.36
C ARG A 22 72.44 6.07 -40.87
N LEU A 23 73.60 6.31 -40.27
CA LEU A 23 73.73 6.55 -38.83
C LEU A 23 73.11 7.90 -38.40
N PRO A 24 73.33 9.03 -39.11
CA PRO A 24 72.71 10.31 -38.76
C PRO A 24 71.19 10.29 -38.96
N PHE A 25 70.71 9.61 -40.00
CA PHE A 25 69.28 9.46 -40.27
C PHE A 25 68.57 8.68 -39.16
N LEU A 26 69.12 7.55 -38.72
CA LEU A 26 68.59 6.78 -37.60
C LEU A 26 68.62 7.60 -36.29
N PHE A 27 69.67 8.41 -36.08
CA PHE A 27 69.78 9.27 -34.91
C PHE A 27 68.74 10.39 -34.91
N TYR A 28 68.49 11.02 -36.07
CA TYR A 28 67.41 11.99 -36.23
C TYR A 28 66.03 11.38 -35.97
N LEU A 29 65.77 10.20 -36.52
CA LEU A 29 64.51 9.47 -36.34
C LEU A 29 64.29 9.12 -34.86
N LEU A 30 65.36 8.73 -34.15
CA LEU A 30 65.34 8.51 -32.70
C LEU A 30 65.02 9.79 -31.93
N ILE A 31 65.63 10.93 -32.28
CA ILE A 31 65.35 12.23 -31.64
C ILE A 31 63.90 12.64 -31.85
N VAL A 32 63.39 12.56 -33.08
CA VAL A 32 61.99 12.88 -33.38
C VAL A 32 61.05 11.98 -32.59
N PHE A 33 61.34 10.69 -32.50
CA PHE A 33 60.56 9.75 -31.70
C PHE A 33 60.57 10.10 -30.20
N LEU A 34 61.74 10.43 -29.65
CA LEU A 34 61.87 10.88 -28.26
C LEU A 34 61.12 12.19 -27.99
N LEU A 35 61.13 13.13 -28.95
CA LEU A 35 60.36 14.38 -28.85
C LEU A 35 58.85 14.14 -28.90
N ILE A 36 58.38 13.21 -29.72
CA ILE A 36 56.96 12.81 -29.76
C ILE A 36 56.55 12.20 -28.42
N ILE A 37 57.35 11.30 -27.85
CA ILE A 37 57.07 10.70 -26.53
C ILE A 37 57.12 11.76 -25.43
N GLY A 38 58.14 12.62 -25.42
CA GLY A 38 58.27 13.71 -24.44
C GLY A 38 57.12 14.69 -24.52
N GLY A 39 56.74 15.11 -25.73
CA GLY A 39 55.56 15.95 -25.96
C GLY A 39 54.27 15.29 -25.51
N ARG A 40 54.09 13.98 -25.77
CA ARG A 40 52.93 13.23 -25.29
C ARG A 40 52.90 13.13 -23.77
N LEU A 41 54.04 12.94 -23.12
CA LEU A 41 54.16 12.90 -21.66
C LEU A 41 53.75 14.24 -21.04
N VAL A 42 54.27 15.36 -21.58
CA VAL A 42 53.89 16.71 -21.14
C VAL A 42 52.40 16.94 -21.34
N PHE A 43 51.85 16.57 -22.49
CA PHE A 43 50.41 16.70 -22.76
C PHE A 43 49.56 15.92 -21.73
N ILE A 44 49.95 14.69 -21.40
CA ILE A 44 49.27 13.88 -20.39
C ILE A 44 49.38 14.53 -18.99
N GLN A 45 50.56 15.05 -18.63
CA GLN A 45 50.84 15.62 -17.31
C GLN A 45 50.31 17.03 -17.09
N THR A 46 49.97 17.78 -18.14
CA THR A 46 49.48 19.17 -18.02
C THR A 46 48.07 19.36 -18.54
N VAL A 47 47.77 18.87 -19.75
CA VAL A 47 46.47 19.08 -20.42
C VAL A 47 45.44 18.04 -19.97
N GLU A 48 45.84 16.77 -19.87
CA GLU A 48 44.95 15.70 -19.39
C GLU A 48 45.07 15.45 -17.88
N ALA A 49 45.86 16.26 -17.15
CA ALA A 49 46.17 16.07 -15.74
C ALA A 49 44.91 15.97 -14.87
N GLU A 50 44.02 16.97 -14.97
CA GLU A 50 42.76 16.99 -14.22
C GLU A 50 41.86 15.79 -14.55
N ARG A 51 41.86 15.35 -15.81
CA ARG A 51 41.07 14.19 -16.23
C ARG A 51 41.61 12.91 -15.62
N PHE A 52 42.93 12.71 -15.64
CA PHE A 52 43.55 11.50 -15.08
C PHE A 52 43.56 11.52 -13.55
N ASP A 53 43.69 12.68 -12.91
CA ASP A 53 43.52 12.83 -11.47
C ASP A 53 42.08 12.52 -11.03
N GLY A 54 41.07 13.00 -11.76
CA GLY A 54 39.67 12.66 -11.51
C GLY A 54 39.38 11.16 -11.64
N LEU A 55 39.91 10.52 -12.69
CA LEU A 55 39.80 9.06 -12.88
C LEU A 55 40.55 8.29 -11.77
N ALA A 56 41.71 8.77 -11.34
CA ALA A 56 42.49 8.16 -10.26
C ALA A 56 41.85 8.39 -8.88
N GLU A 57 41.16 9.50 -8.66
CA GLU A 57 40.33 9.72 -7.48
C GLU A 57 39.12 8.78 -7.47
N GLU A 58 38.37 8.66 -8.58
CA GLU A 58 37.23 7.73 -8.64
C GLU A 58 37.63 6.28 -8.42
N GLN A 59 38.83 5.88 -8.88
CA GLN A 59 39.38 4.54 -8.61
C GLN A 59 39.81 4.33 -7.16
N ARG A 60 40.20 5.38 -6.43
CA ARG A 60 40.68 5.29 -5.04
C ARG A 60 39.59 5.57 -4.01
N LEU A 61 38.55 6.33 -4.36
CA LEU A 61 37.46 6.73 -3.47
C LEU A 61 36.35 5.69 -3.45
N THR A 62 36.21 5.00 -2.32
CA THR A 62 35.05 4.14 -2.07
C THR A 62 33.93 4.97 -1.44
N LYS A 63 32.76 4.97 -2.09
CA LYS A 63 31.55 5.65 -1.62
C LYS A 63 30.59 4.64 -1.01
N ILE A 64 30.43 4.65 0.32
CA ILE A 64 29.47 3.81 1.04
C ILE A 64 28.25 4.64 1.39
N LYS A 65 27.07 4.18 0.97
CA LYS A 65 25.79 4.82 1.29
C LYS A 65 25.37 4.42 2.72
N LEU A 66 25.11 5.40 3.58
CA LEU A 66 24.61 5.17 4.93
C LEU A 66 23.08 5.32 4.93
N ILE A 67 22.38 4.23 5.22
CA ILE A 67 20.91 4.18 5.19
C ILE A 67 20.36 4.78 6.49
N PRO A 68 19.48 5.80 6.43
CA PRO A 68 18.82 6.37 7.60
C PRO A 68 17.82 5.38 8.20
N GLU A 69 17.48 5.57 9.48
CA GLU A 69 16.30 4.91 10.04
C GLU A 69 15.03 5.54 9.48
N ARG A 70 14.03 4.70 9.20
CA ARG A 70 12.71 5.21 8.84
C ARG A 70 12.00 5.74 10.08
N GLY A 71 11.23 6.81 9.89
CA GLY A 71 10.36 7.37 10.92
C GLY A 71 9.37 6.33 11.47
N ILE A 72 9.04 6.44 12.74
CA ILE A 72 8.12 5.54 13.43
C ILE A 72 6.69 5.85 12.97
N ILE A 73 5.91 4.81 12.70
CA ILE A 73 4.46 4.95 12.48
C ILE A 73 3.75 4.60 13.78
N TYR A 74 2.94 5.53 14.27
CA TYR A 74 2.12 5.37 15.46
C TYR A 74 0.64 5.25 15.11
N ASP A 75 -0.12 4.58 15.98
CA ASP A 75 -1.57 4.70 16.04
C ASP A 75 -1.96 6.07 16.65
N ARG A 76 -3.26 6.37 16.68
CA ARG A 76 -3.79 7.63 17.22
C ARG A 76 -3.48 7.85 18.71
N ASN A 77 -3.23 6.78 19.46
CA ASN A 77 -2.93 6.78 20.89
C ASN A 77 -1.41 6.78 21.16
N LYS A 78 -0.58 6.96 20.13
CA LYS A 78 0.89 6.91 20.19
C LYS A 78 1.47 5.52 20.48
N GLU A 79 0.72 4.46 20.22
CA GLU A 79 1.29 3.11 20.20
C GLU A 79 2.04 2.85 18.89
N VAL A 80 3.17 2.17 18.98
CA VAL A 80 4.01 1.86 17.81
C VAL A 80 3.35 0.81 16.93
N LEU A 81 3.16 1.14 15.65
CA LEU A 81 2.68 0.23 14.60
C LEU A 81 3.83 -0.27 13.70
N ALA A 82 4.82 0.58 13.43
CA ALA A 82 6.02 0.22 12.67
C ALA A 82 7.24 1.00 13.17
N ILE A 83 8.36 0.29 13.36
CA ILE A 83 9.61 0.83 13.90
C ILE A 83 10.81 0.27 13.15
N SER A 84 11.91 1.02 13.12
CA SER A 84 13.20 0.59 12.57
C SER A 84 14.04 -0.02 13.69
N LEU A 85 14.43 -1.29 13.55
CA LEU A 85 15.36 -1.94 14.47
C LEU A 85 16.79 -1.83 13.94
N ASP A 86 17.72 -1.57 14.84
CA ASP A 86 19.15 -1.56 14.53
C ASP A 86 19.64 -2.95 14.15
N LYS A 87 20.26 -3.05 12.98
CA LYS A 87 20.89 -4.25 12.48
C LYS A 87 22.30 -3.94 12.00
N ASP A 88 23.09 -4.98 11.79
CA ASP A 88 24.36 -4.87 11.10
C ASP A 88 24.30 -5.64 9.78
N THR A 89 25.00 -5.14 8.77
CA THR A 89 25.31 -5.89 7.57
C THR A 89 26.77 -6.29 7.62
N ILE A 90 27.03 -7.58 7.39
CA ILE A 90 28.37 -8.15 7.38
C ILE A 90 28.82 -8.28 5.93
N TYR A 91 29.98 -7.71 5.63
CA TYR A 91 30.61 -7.82 4.33
C TYR A 91 32.03 -8.36 4.46
N ALA A 92 32.56 -8.87 3.36
CA ALA A 92 33.94 -9.27 3.23
C ALA A 92 34.63 -8.46 2.13
N ASN A 93 35.93 -8.25 2.31
CA ASN A 93 36.86 -7.95 1.24
C ASN A 93 37.71 -9.22 1.01
N PRO A 94 37.34 -10.08 0.04
CA PRO A 94 38.08 -11.27 -0.33
C PRO A 94 39.59 -11.10 -0.55
N LYS A 95 40.04 -9.92 -1.02
CA LYS A 95 41.45 -9.61 -1.28
C LYS A 95 42.30 -9.49 -0.01
N GLN A 96 41.66 -9.18 1.12
CA GLN A 96 42.31 -9.08 2.43
C GLN A 96 42.36 -10.43 3.16
N ILE A 97 41.60 -11.44 2.69
CA ILE A 97 41.49 -12.73 3.35
C ILE A 97 42.47 -13.72 2.71
N LYS A 98 43.44 -14.20 3.51
CA LYS A 98 44.42 -15.20 3.06
C LYS A 98 43.73 -16.47 2.55
N GLN A 99 44.13 -16.94 1.36
CA GLN A 99 43.53 -18.12 0.70
C GLN A 99 43.49 -19.36 1.61
N SER A 100 44.56 -19.61 2.38
CA SER A 100 44.66 -20.75 3.30
C SER A 100 43.62 -20.74 4.43
N LYS A 101 43.03 -19.57 4.74
CA LYS A 101 42.03 -19.43 5.81
C LYS A 101 40.59 -19.47 5.28
N LYS A 102 40.36 -19.32 3.98
CA LYS A 102 39.02 -19.12 3.40
C LYS A 102 38.07 -20.29 3.67
N THR A 103 38.52 -21.53 3.52
CA THR A 103 37.65 -22.72 3.74
C THR A 103 37.22 -22.88 5.19
N VAL A 104 38.13 -22.66 6.14
CA VAL A 104 37.83 -22.73 7.59
C VAL A 104 36.93 -21.56 8.00
N LEU A 105 37.24 -20.36 7.50
CA LEU A 105 36.46 -19.16 7.75
C LEU A 105 35.03 -19.30 7.22
N ALA A 106 34.86 -19.81 6.00
CA ALA A 106 33.57 -20.09 5.41
C ALA A 106 32.73 -21.01 6.31
N GLY A 107 33.33 -22.07 6.87
CA GLY A 107 32.65 -22.97 7.80
C GLY A 107 32.17 -22.27 9.08
N LYS A 108 33.02 -21.44 9.70
CA LYS A 108 32.67 -20.68 10.91
C LYS A 108 31.58 -19.64 10.63
N LEU A 109 31.72 -18.87 9.57
CA LEU A 109 30.76 -17.85 9.18
C LEU A 109 29.42 -18.47 8.78
N ALA A 110 29.42 -19.54 8.01
CA ALA A 110 28.20 -20.26 7.62
C ALA A 110 27.43 -20.78 8.85
N SER A 111 28.14 -21.29 9.86
CA SER A 111 27.53 -21.74 11.11
C SER A 111 26.94 -20.59 11.92
N ILE A 112 27.66 -19.47 12.09
CA ILE A 112 27.17 -18.31 12.87
C ILE A 112 26.01 -17.61 12.15
N LEU A 113 26.11 -17.48 10.83
CA LEU A 113 25.13 -16.77 10.02
C LEU A 113 23.95 -17.65 9.58
N ASN A 114 23.99 -18.95 9.86
CA ASN A 114 23.03 -19.94 9.39
C ASN A 114 22.83 -19.86 7.87
N GLU A 115 23.94 -19.99 7.14
CA GLU A 115 24.02 -19.93 5.67
C GLU A 115 24.69 -21.21 5.14
N ASN A 116 24.58 -21.46 3.84
CA ASN A 116 25.28 -22.60 3.22
C ASN A 116 26.81 -22.36 3.20
N LYS A 117 27.58 -23.37 3.61
CA LYS A 117 29.05 -23.30 3.64
C LYS A 117 29.68 -23.12 2.25
N GLY A 118 29.14 -23.78 1.23
CA GLY A 118 29.60 -23.66 -0.15
C GLY A 118 29.40 -22.25 -0.67
N GLU A 119 28.18 -21.73 -0.57
CA GLU A 119 27.86 -20.35 -0.99
C GLU A 119 28.69 -19.29 -0.24
N MET A 120 28.94 -19.52 1.05
CA MET A 120 29.82 -18.64 1.84
C MET A 120 31.26 -18.68 1.34
N TYR A 121 31.77 -19.86 0.98
CA TYR A 121 33.11 -20.00 0.40
C TYR A 121 33.20 -19.30 -0.95
N ASP A 122 32.20 -19.46 -1.80
CA ASP A 122 32.13 -18.82 -3.12
C ASP A 122 32.18 -17.29 -3.00
N LYS A 123 31.43 -16.72 -2.04
CA LYS A 123 31.50 -15.28 -1.71
C LYS A 123 32.91 -14.83 -1.30
N LEU A 124 33.66 -15.68 -0.57
CA LEU A 124 35.00 -15.34 -0.05
C LEU A 124 36.13 -15.51 -1.08
N ILE A 125 35.90 -16.20 -2.20
CA ILE A 125 36.90 -16.37 -3.27
C ILE A 125 36.71 -15.40 -4.44
N GLN A 126 35.62 -14.64 -4.49
CA GLN A 126 35.39 -13.64 -5.54
C GLN A 126 36.54 -12.63 -5.62
N ASP A 127 36.92 -12.25 -6.84
CA ASP A 127 37.90 -11.17 -7.08
C ASP A 127 37.23 -9.80 -6.97
N SER A 128 36.75 -9.47 -5.77
CA SER A 128 36.09 -8.20 -5.46
C SER A 128 36.67 -7.58 -4.19
N GLY A 129 36.71 -6.25 -4.14
CA GLY A 129 37.03 -5.51 -2.91
C GLY A 129 35.88 -5.48 -1.90
N PHE A 130 34.68 -5.91 -2.30
CA PHE A 130 33.48 -5.87 -1.48
C PHE A 130 32.48 -6.97 -1.87
N VAL A 131 32.05 -7.76 -0.90
CA VAL A 131 31.00 -8.79 -1.07
C VAL A 131 30.13 -8.82 0.18
N TYR A 132 28.81 -8.71 0.03
CA TYR A 132 27.89 -8.92 1.15
C TYR A 132 27.91 -10.39 1.56
N LEU A 133 28.21 -10.65 2.83
CA LEU A 133 28.10 -11.99 3.40
C LEU A 133 26.65 -12.25 3.81
N LYS A 134 26.11 -11.34 4.63
CA LYS A 134 24.71 -11.34 5.07
C LYS A 134 24.28 -9.94 5.50
N ARG A 135 23.13 -9.49 5.02
CA ARG A 135 22.55 -8.17 5.37
C ARG A 135 21.60 -8.27 6.56
N LYS A 136 21.50 -7.18 7.32
CA LYS A 136 20.50 -6.98 8.39
C LYS A 136 20.46 -8.07 9.47
N VAL A 137 21.62 -8.52 9.93
CA VAL A 137 21.74 -9.45 11.05
C VAL A 137 21.51 -8.74 12.39
N ASP A 138 21.04 -9.49 13.37
CA ASP A 138 20.95 -9.04 14.76
C ASP A 138 22.34 -8.71 15.34
N LYS A 139 22.36 -7.79 16.31
CA LYS A 139 23.60 -7.33 16.95
C LYS A 139 24.36 -8.46 17.67
N ASP A 140 23.65 -9.39 18.29
CA ASP A 140 24.27 -10.54 18.96
C ASP A 140 24.99 -11.46 17.95
N VAL A 141 24.44 -11.64 16.75
CA VAL A 141 25.07 -12.38 15.66
C VAL A 141 26.28 -11.61 15.12
N SER A 142 26.16 -10.30 14.91
CA SER A 142 27.28 -9.48 14.42
C SER A 142 28.44 -9.43 15.43
N GLU A 143 28.15 -9.39 16.73
CA GLU A 143 29.16 -9.47 17.79
C GLU A 143 29.89 -10.82 17.81
N LYS A 144 29.20 -11.94 17.60
CA LYS A 144 29.84 -13.26 17.45
C LYS A 144 30.83 -13.27 16.29
N VAL A 145 30.50 -12.62 15.16
CA VAL A 145 31.41 -12.48 14.02
C VAL A 145 32.56 -11.52 14.33
N ARG A 146 32.33 -10.40 15.03
CA ARG A 146 33.41 -9.48 15.48
C ARG A 146 34.44 -10.19 16.34
N LYS A 147 34.00 -11.10 17.23
CA LYS A 147 34.89 -11.88 18.10
C LYS A 147 35.84 -12.82 17.34
N LEU A 148 35.56 -13.14 16.07
CA LEU A 148 36.50 -13.91 15.24
C LEU A 148 37.75 -13.10 14.87
N ASN A 149 37.69 -11.76 14.93
CA ASN A 149 38.77 -10.83 14.66
C ASN A 149 39.54 -11.14 13.35
N VAL A 150 38.79 -11.27 12.26
CA VAL A 150 39.33 -11.66 10.96
C VAL A 150 39.50 -10.43 10.08
N GLU A 151 40.74 -10.22 9.63
CA GLU A 151 41.06 -9.19 8.63
C GLU A 151 40.29 -9.44 7.33
N GLY A 152 39.73 -8.37 6.75
CA GLY A 152 38.86 -8.46 5.58
C GLY A 152 37.38 -8.69 5.87
N ILE A 153 36.95 -8.79 7.14
CA ILE A 153 35.52 -8.78 7.51
C ILE A 153 35.15 -7.43 8.10
N GLY A 154 34.12 -6.81 7.53
CA GLY A 154 33.63 -5.50 7.96
C GLY A 154 32.13 -5.51 8.28
N PHE A 155 31.69 -4.43 8.92
CA PHE A 155 30.33 -4.26 9.40
C PHE A 155 29.82 -2.88 9.00
N LEU A 156 28.63 -2.84 8.41
CA LEU A 156 27.91 -1.61 8.11
C LEU A 156 26.66 -1.53 8.98
N PRO A 157 26.43 -0.42 9.70
CA PRO A 157 25.16 -0.23 10.40
C PRO A 157 24.02 -0.13 9.36
N GLU A 158 22.98 -0.93 9.56
CA GLU A 158 21.74 -0.87 8.77
C GLU A 158 20.54 -0.85 9.71
N SER A 159 19.36 -0.58 9.15
CA SER A 159 18.10 -0.73 9.88
C SER A 159 17.16 -1.69 9.16
N GLN A 160 16.37 -2.41 9.95
CA GLN A 160 15.31 -3.28 9.46
C GLN A 160 13.97 -2.80 10.00
N ARG A 161 13.01 -2.61 9.10
CA ARG A 161 11.64 -2.31 9.49
C ARG A 161 10.99 -3.50 10.16
N TYR A 162 10.32 -3.24 11.28
CA TYR A 162 9.66 -4.23 12.11
C TYR A 162 8.27 -3.76 12.51
N TYR A 163 7.32 -4.69 12.51
CA TYR A 163 5.92 -4.44 12.80
C TYR A 163 5.51 -5.24 14.04
N PRO A 164 5.45 -4.64 15.23
CA PRO A 164 5.12 -5.36 16.47
C PRO A 164 3.77 -6.08 16.41
N GLY A 165 2.78 -5.47 15.75
CA GLY A 165 1.45 -6.04 15.56
C GLY A 165 1.38 -7.18 14.53
N GLN A 166 2.49 -7.51 13.85
CA GLN A 166 2.59 -8.54 12.81
C GLN A 166 1.60 -8.40 11.66
N ASN A 167 0.36 -8.85 11.84
CA ASN A 167 -0.73 -8.76 10.87
C ASN A 167 -1.76 -7.66 11.19
N ILE A 168 -1.64 -6.99 12.34
CA ILE A 168 -2.49 -5.83 12.66
C ILE A 168 -2.23 -4.73 11.62
N ALA A 169 -3.32 -4.23 11.03
CA ALA A 169 -3.31 -3.16 10.04
C ALA A 169 -2.44 -3.44 8.80
N SER A 170 -2.24 -4.72 8.42
CA SER A 170 -1.31 -5.10 7.34
C SER A 170 -1.53 -4.34 6.03
N HIS A 171 -2.79 -4.20 5.61
CA HIS A 171 -3.16 -3.52 4.37
C HIS A 171 -3.13 -1.99 4.46
N ILE A 172 -3.15 -1.44 5.68
CA ILE A 172 -3.01 0.01 5.91
C ILE A 172 -1.53 0.36 5.93
N LEU A 173 -0.74 -0.31 6.78
CA LEU A 173 0.67 -0.03 6.95
C LEU A 173 1.46 -0.34 5.69
N GLY A 174 1.21 -1.51 5.09
CA GLY A 174 2.07 -2.06 4.06
C GLY A 174 3.46 -2.41 4.60
N PHE A 175 4.41 -2.65 3.70
CA PHE A 175 5.76 -3.08 4.08
C PHE A 175 6.85 -2.39 3.25
N VAL A 176 8.10 -2.58 3.68
CA VAL A 176 9.28 -2.03 3.00
C VAL A 176 10.18 -3.16 2.49
N GLY A 177 10.87 -2.90 1.39
CA GLY A 177 11.86 -3.80 0.82
C GLY A 177 13.19 -3.84 1.57
N LEU A 178 14.14 -4.61 1.04
CA LEU A 178 15.49 -4.73 1.58
C LEU A 178 16.22 -3.38 1.61
N ASP A 179 15.98 -2.52 0.62
CA ASP A 179 16.66 -1.23 0.47
C ASP A 179 15.90 -0.06 1.11
N ASN A 180 14.96 -0.38 2.01
CA ASN A 180 14.23 0.59 2.81
C ASN A 180 13.23 1.44 1.98
N ASP A 181 12.86 0.97 0.80
CA ASP A 181 11.77 1.51 -0.03
C ASP A 181 10.42 0.97 0.44
N GLY A 182 9.44 1.85 0.68
CA GLY A 182 8.05 1.45 0.87
C GLY A 182 7.49 0.82 -0.40
N LEU A 183 6.84 -0.34 -0.25
CA LEU A 183 6.33 -1.13 -1.38
C LEU A 183 4.80 -1.13 -1.47
N THR A 184 4.11 -0.99 -0.34
CA THR A 184 2.63 -0.97 -0.27
C THR A 184 2.15 -0.07 0.87
N GLY A 185 0.84 0.20 0.93
CA GLY A 185 0.21 0.92 2.05
C GLY A 185 0.78 2.31 2.32
N ILE A 186 0.74 2.71 3.59
CA ILE A 186 1.32 3.96 4.10
C ILE A 186 2.83 4.00 3.91
N GLU A 187 3.53 2.87 4.03
CA GLU A 187 4.97 2.80 3.78
C GLU A 187 5.33 3.30 2.37
N LEU A 188 4.52 2.95 1.35
CA LEU A 188 4.68 3.44 -0.02
C LEU A 188 4.19 4.89 -0.18
N SER A 189 2.95 5.19 0.24
CA SER A 189 2.34 6.50 -0.03
C SER A 189 3.01 7.66 0.72
N ARG A 190 3.66 7.36 1.86
CA ARG A 190 4.44 8.30 2.67
C ARG A 190 5.93 7.97 2.71
N ASP A 191 6.44 7.27 1.70
CA ASP A 191 7.85 6.88 1.64
C ASP A 191 8.80 8.08 1.77
N ALA A 192 8.55 9.16 1.03
CA ALA A 192 9.38 10.37 1.10
C ALA A 192 9.43 11.01 2.49
N HIS A 193 8.37 10.88 3.29
CA HIS A 193 8.29 11.38 4.66
C HIS A 193 9.01 10.44 5.64
N LEU A 194 8.78 9.14 5.48
CA LEU A 194 9.25 8.09 6.37
C LEU A 194 10.70 7.68 6.11
N LYS A 195 11.22 7.78 4.89
CA LYS A 195 12.50 7.18 4.50
C LYS A 195 13.72 7.96 5.00
N GLY A 196 13.59 9.28 5.18
CA GLY A 196 14.73 10.14 5.48
C GLY A 196 15.68 10.32 4.29
N LYS A 197 16.87 10.87 4.54
CA LYS A 197 17.89 11.14 3.53
C LYS A 197 19.17 10.34 3.80
N PRO A 198 19.71 9.61 2.80
CA PRO A 198 20.94 8.85 2.97
C PRO A 198 22.12 9.75 3.26
N GLY A 199 22.95 9.27 4.19
CA GLY A 199 24.28 9.78 4.41
C GLY A 199 25.25 9.16 3.42
N GLN A 200 26.50 9.61 3.47
CA GLN A 200 27.56 9.10 2.62
C GLN A 200 28.86 9.07 3.40
N LEU A 201 29.55 7.94 3.36
CA LEU A 201 30.91 7.80 3.82
C LEU A 201 31.81 7.66 2.59
N ILE A 202 32.68 8.64 2.38
CA ILE A 202 33.70 8.63 1.35
C ILE A 202 35.02 8.32 2.05
N MET A 203 35.68 7.24 1.64
CA MET A 203 37.01 6.88 2.14
C MET A 203 37.93 6.51 0.99
N GLU A 204 39.18 6.96 1.07
CA GLU A 204 40.23 6.54 0.16
C GLU A 204 40.82 5.20 0.59
N GLN A 205 40.91 4.25 -0.34
CA GLN A 205 41.41 2.92 -0.07
C GLN A 205 42.61 2.57 -0.94
N ASP A 206 43.52 1.74 -0.41
CA ASP A 206 44.62 1.16 -1.19
C ASP A 206 44.11 0.08 -2.17
N LEU A 207 45.01 -0.47 -3.00
CA LEU A 207 44.68 -1.54 -3.95
C LEU A 207 44.16 -2.83 -3.28
N ALA A 208 44.36 -2.96 -1.96
CA ALA A 208 43.84 -4.06 -1.14
C ALA A 208 42.52 -3.69 -0.44
N GLY A 209 41.96 -2.49 -0.63
CA GLY A 209 40.72 -2.00 -0.04
C GLY A 209 40.83 -1.56 1.43
N ARG A 210 42.04 -1.29 1.93
CA ARG A 210 42.27 -0.78 3.30
C ARG A 210 42.21 0.75 3.29
N PRO A 211 41.58 1.40 4.28
CA PRO A 211 41.62 2.85 4.40
C PRO A 211 43.07 3.34 4.46
N ILE A 212 43.43 4.30 3.61
CA ILE A 212 44.78 4.87 3.59
C ILE A 212 44.93 5.83 4.78
N PRO A 213 45.90 5.65 5.69
CA PRO A 213 46.18 6.62 6.74
C PRO A 213 46.52 8.00 6.13
N GLY A 214 45.75 9.03 6.50
CA GLY A 214 45.89 10.38 5.92
C GLY A 214 45.20 10.58 4.57
N GLY A 215 44.56 9.54 3.99
CA GLY A 215 43.74 9.64 2.80
C GLY A 215 42.40 10.36 3.04
N GLN A 216 41.66 10.64 1.97
CA GLN A 216 40.37 11.34 2.11
C GLN A 216 39.38 10.54 2.96
N TYR A 217 38.84 11.17 4.00
CA TYR A 217 37.76 10.62 4.83
C TYR A 217 36.69 11.69 5.03
N ARG A 218 35.54 11.55 4.36
CA ARG A 218 34.41 12.48 4.48
C ARG A 218 33.16 11.71 4.89
N LEU A 219 32.69 11.96 6.11
CA LEU A 219 31.43 11.42 6.63
C LEU A 219 30.33 12.48 6.57
N ARG A 220 29.33 12.25 5.72
CA ARG A 220 28.05 12.94 5.73
C ARG A 220 27.04 12.06 6.46
N LYS A 221 26.62 12.45 7.66
CA LYS A 221 25.64 11.69 8.45
C LYS A 221 24.28 11.62 7.73
N PRO A 222 23.56 10.48 7.81
CA PRO A 222 22.18 10.39 7.33
C PRO A 222 21.25 11.29 8.13
N THR A 223 20.11 11.66 7.53
CA THR A 223 18.99 12.30 8.24
C THR A 223 17.86 11.29 8.34
N HIS A 224 17.45 10.97 9.57
CA HIS A 224 16.37 10.01 9.83
C HIS A 224 15.04 10.49 9.24
N GLY A 225 14.16 9.54 8.95
CA GLY A 225 12.80 9.83 8.52
C GLY A 225 11.97 10.50 9.60
N SER A 226 10.91 11.19 9.18
CA SER A 226 9.97 11.81 10.10
C SER A 226 8.89 10.84 10.52
N ASP A 227 8.54 10.87 11.80
CA ASP A 227 7.46 10.06 12.35
C ASP A 227 6.09 10.44 11.77
N LEU A 228 5.17 9.48 11.80
CA LEU A 228 3.80 9.64 11.32
C LEU A 228 2.82 9.10 12.36
N VAL A 229 1.71 9.80 12.55
CA VAL A 229 0.60 9.35 13.40
C VAL A 229 -0.60 9.07 12.51
N LEU A 230 -1.12 7.85 12.60
CA LEU A 230 -2.33 7.46 11.88
C LEU A 230 -3.58 7.78 12.71
N THR A 231 -4.72 7.85 12.04
CA THR A 231 -6.05 7.94 12.66
C THR A 231 -6.51 6.60 13.25
N ILE A 232 -5.84 5.51 12.87
CA ILE A 232 -6.12 4.15 13.33
C ILE A 232 -6.03 4.06 14.85
N ASP A 233 -7.06 3.46 15.46
CA ASP A 233 -7.00 2.97 16.82
C ASP A 233 -6.66 1.48 16.78
N LYS A 234 -5.49 1.11 17.28
CA LYS A 234 -4.97 -0.27 17.18
C LYS A 234 -5.91 -1.29 17.82
N GLU A 235 -6.60 -0.94 18.89
CA GLU A 235 -7.52 -1.83 19.58
C GLU A 235 -8.82 -2.04 18.78
N ILE A 236 -9.37 -0.97 18.20
CA ILE A 236 -10.53 -1.08 17.29
C ILE A 236 -10.15 -1.88 16.05
N GLN A 237 -8.95 -1.64 15.49
CA GLN A 237 -8.42 -2.40 14.36
C GLN A 237 -8.27 -3.89 14.68
N TYR A 238 -7.72 -4.24 15.84
CA TYR A 238 -7.60 -5.62 16.27
C TYR A 238 -8.98 -6.28 16.40
N LYS A 239 -9.92 -5.62 17.07
CA LYS A 239 -11.31 -6.11 17.20
C LYS A 239 -11.96 -6.34 15.83
N ALA A 240 -11.83 -5.40 14.91
CA ALA A 240 -12.35 -5.53 13.55
C ALA A 240 -11.76 -6.76 12.83
N GLN A 241 -10.45 -6.99 12.93
CA GLN A 241 -9.81 -8.16 12.33
C GLN A 241 -10.28 -9.49 12.95
N VAL A 242 -10.46 -9.54 14.26
CA VAL A 242 -10.94 -10.73 14.97
C VAL A 242 -12.37 -11.07 14.56
N GLU A 243 -13.27 -10.08 14.59
CA GLU A 243 -14.68 -10.31 14.24
C GLU A 243 -14.85 -10.60 12.74
N LEU A 244 -14.08 -9.96 11.86
CA LEU A 244 -14.09 -10.26 10.43
C LEU A 244 -13.65 -11.71 10.17
N LYS A 245 -12.54 -12.16 10.77
CA LYS A 245 -12.07 -13.54 10.64
C LYS A 245 -13.10 -14.54 11.14
N LYS A 246 -13.75 -14.24 12.28
CA LYS A 246 -14.82 -15.07 12.84
C LYS A 246 -16.00 -15.15 11.87
N ALA A 247 -16.43 -14.04 11.29
CA ALA A 247 -17.54 -13.97 10.36
C ALA A 247 -17.24 -14.72 9.05
N VAL A 248 -16.05 -14.50 8.46
CA VAL A 248 -15.62 -15.22 7.24
C VAL A 248 -15.63 -16.73 7.47
N LYS A 249 -15.08 -17.20 8.59
CA LYS A 249 -15.08 -18.63 8.93
C LYS A 249 -16.47 -19.18 9.17
N LYS A 250 -17.30 -18.47 9.95
CA LYS A 250 -18.66 -18.88 10.29
C LYS A 250 -19.50 -19.06 9.02
N TRP A 251 -19.42 -18.11 8.09
CA TRP A 251 -20.26 -18.10 6.89
C TRP A 251 -19.60 -18.75 5.67
N LYS A 252 -18.40 -19.34 5.85
CA LYS A 252 -17.57 -19.92 4.78
C LYS A 252 -17.43 -18.96 3.58
N ALA A 253 -17.21 -17.68 3.88
CA ALA A 253 -16.97 -16.65 2.88
C ALA A 253 -15.56 -16.81 2.29
N SER A 254 -15.35 -16.33 1.07
CA SER A 254 -14.02 -16.29 0.44
C SER A 254 -13.13 -15.23 1.10
N GLY A 255 -13.74 -14.16 1.62
CA GLY A 255 -13.07 -13.06 2.28
C GLY A 255 -14.04 -11.97 2.73
N GLY A 256 -13.50 -10.82 3.08
CA GLY A 256 -14.32 -9.65 3.42
C GLY A 256 -13.50 -8.46 3.89
N GLY A 257 -14.22 -7.39 4.23
CA GLY A 257 -13.67 -6.14 4.71
C GLY A 257 -14.56 -5.47 5.77
N ILE A 258 -13.92 -4.71 6.66
CA ILE A 258 -14.58 -3.82 7.61
C ILE A 258 -13.93 -2.45 7.52
N VAL A 259 -14.73 -1.39 7.51
CA VAL A 259 -14.26 -0.01 7.69
C VAL A 259 -15.03 0.61 8.85
N VAL A 260 -14.31 1.21 9.80
CA VAL A 260 -14.86 2.00 10.92
C VAL A 260 -14.34 3.41 10.77
N MET A 261 -15.25 4.37 10.60
CA MET A 261 -14.93 5.75 10.27
C MET A 261 -15.67 6.69 11.23
N ASN A 262 -15.01 7.77 11.67
CA ASN A 262 -15.68 8.87 12.34
C ASN A 262 -16.64 9.56 11.37
N SER A 263 -17.92 9.68 11.76
CA SER A 263 -18.96 10.19 10.86
C SER A 263 -18.78 11.67 10.49
N LYS A 264 -18.15 12.45 11.37
CA LYS A 264 -17.99 13.90 11.24
C LYS A 264 -16.70 14.27 10.50
N THR A 265 -15.60 13.61 10.83
CA THR A 265 -14.24 13.98 10.37
C THR A 265 -13.69 13.11 9.25
N GLY A 266 -14.30 11.95 8.99
CA GLY A 266 -13.79 10.97 8.02
C GLY A 266 -12.55 10.21 8.51
N GLU A 267 -12.13 10.40 9.76
CA GLU A 267 -11.02 9.63 10.34
C GLU A 267 -11.35 8.14 10.34
N VAL A 268 -10.53 7.35 9.66
CA VAL A 268 -10.66 5.89 9.68
C VAL A 268 -10.00 5.36 10.95
N TYR A 269 -10.80 4.81 11.86
CA TYR A 269 -10.30 4.18 13.09
C TYR A 269 -9.88 2.73 12.87
N ALA A 270 -10.50 2.05 11.92
CA ALA A 270 -10.10 0.72 11.50
C ALA A 270 -10.43 0.44 10.03
N MET A 271 -9.54 -0.26 9.34
CA MET A 271 -9.79 -0.89 8.04
C MET A 271 -9.20 -2.30 8.06
N ALA A 272 -10.04 -3.31 8.19
CA ALA A 272 -9.64 -4.72 8.23
C ALA A 272 -10.02 -5.41 6.93
N ASN A 273 -9.12 -6.25 6.40
CA ASN A 273 -9.42 -7.18 5.31
C ASN A 273 -9.10 -8.60 5.77
N TYR A 274 -9.84 -9.57 5.23
CA TYR A 274 -9.53 -10.99 5.38
C TYR A 274 -9.64 -11.70 4.03
N PRO A 275 -8.69 -12.57 3.64
CA PRO A 275 -7.47 -12.94 4.38
C PRO A 275 -6.47 -11.79 4.60
N THR A 276 -5.60 -11.94 5.60
CA THR A 276 -4.55 -10.98 5.98
C THR A 276 -3.19 -11.67 5.96
N TYR A 277 -2.11 -10.91 6.12
CA TYR A 277 -0.73 -11.40 6.06
C TYR A 277 0.15 -10.78 7.15
N ASN A 278 1.28 -11.44 7.43
CA ASN A 278 2.24 -10.97 8.42
C ASN A 278 3.25 -10.03 7.76
N LEU A 279 3.28 -8.77 8.18
CA LEU A 279 4.17 -7.74 7.65
C LEU A 279 5.66 -8.06 7.85
N ASN A 280 6.03 -8.85 8.85
CA ASN A 280 7.41 -9.27 9.06
C ASN A 280 7.80 -10.50 8.21
N LYS A 281 6.86 -11.12 7.50
CA LYS A 281 7.06 -12.30 6.65
C LYS A 281 6.47 -12.13 5.25
N PHE A 282 6.40 -10.89 4.76
CA PHE A 282 5.77 -10.56 3.47
C PHE A 282 6.38 -11.34 2.29
N GLY A 283 7.69 -11.61 2.29
CA GLY A 283 8.36 -12.38 1.22
C GLY A 283 7.92 -13.85 1.08
N LYS A 284 7.12 -14.38 2.02
CA LYS A 284 6.50 -15.71 1.95
C LYS A 284 4.98 -15.66 1.74
N THR A 285 4.43 -14.47 1.54
CA THR A 285 3.00 -14.24 1.36
C THR A 285 2.67 -14.23 -0.12
N ASP A 286 1.53 -14.77 -0.48
CA ASP A 286 0.95 -14.64 -1.82
C ASP A 286 0.76 -13.13 -2.16
N PRO A 287 1.34 -12.62 -3.25
CA PRO A 287 1.21 -11.22 -3.66
C PRO A 287 -0.24 -10.74 -3.78
N GLU A 288 -1.20 -11.60 -4.12
CA GLU A 288 -2.61 -11.25 -4.22
C GLU A 288 -3.21 -10.79 -2.88
N LEU A 289 -2.61 -11.19 -1.75
CA LEU A 289 -3.05 -10.78 -0.42
C LEU A 289 -2.59 -9.37 -0.03
N PHE A 290 -1.67 -8.75 -0.79
CA PHE A 290 -1.20 -7.40 -0.50
C PHE A 290 -2.25 -6.34 -0.85
N LYS A 291 -3.12 -6.63 -1.83
CA LYS A 291 -4.21 -5.74 -2.25
C LYS A 291 -5.21 -5.56 -1.11
N SER A 292 -5.60 -4.31 -0.84
CA SER A 292 -6.65 -4.00 0.13
C SER A 292 -8.02 -4.08 -0.54
N ARG A 293 -8.82 -5.10 -0.19
CA ARG A 293 -10.16 -5.28 -0.76
C ARG A 293 -11.07 -4.07 -0.52
N ALA A 294 -11.02 -3.49 0.67
CA ALA A 294 -11.82 -2.32 1.02
C ALA A 294 -11.51 -1.06 0.17
N ILE A 295 -10.29 -0.98 -0.39
CA ILE A 295 -9.80 0.16 -1.18
C ILE A 295 -9.94 -0.10 -2.69
N SER A 296 -9.76 -1.35 -3.12
CA SER A 296 -9.47 -1.66 -4.51
C SER A 296 -10.49 -2.59 -5.18
N ASP A 297 -11.27 -3.36 -4.42
CA ASP A 297 -12.26 -4.28 -5.01
C ASP A 297 -13.56 -3.52 -5.33
N LEU A 298 -14.01 -3.66 -6.57
CA LEU A 298 -15.26 -3.10 -7.06
C LEU A 298 -16.38 -4.13 -6.92
N TYR A 299 -17.54 -3.66 -6.48
CA TYR A 299 -18.75 -4.46 -6.43
C TYR A 299 -20.00 -3.62 -6.67
N GLU A 300 -21.08 -4.26 -7.06
CA GLU A 300 -22.38 -3.59 -7.15
C GLU A 300 -22.91 -3.32 -5.72
N PRO A 301 -23.22 -2.07 -5.35
CA PRO A 301 -23.64 -1.74 -3.98
C PRO A 301 -24.95 -2.43 -3.57
N GLY A 302 -25.79 -2.80 -4.54
CA GLY A 302 -27.10 -3.40 -4.29
C GLY A 302 -27.96 -2.49 -3.42
N SER A 303 -28.72 -3.08 -2.49
CA SER A 303 -29.73 -2.36 -1.71
C SER A 303 -29.20 -1.21 -0.83
N THR A 304 -27.88 -1.03 -0.66
CA THR A 304 -27.34 0.18 -0.02
C THR A 304 -27.52 1.42 -0.89
N MET A 305 -27.54 1.27 -2.22
CA MET A 305 -27.81 2.35 -3.20
C MET A 305 -29.20 2.98 -3.01
N LYS A 306 -30.17 2.22 -2.49
CA LYS A 306 -31.52 2.73 -2.19
C LYS A 306 -31.49 3.91 -1.22
N ILE A 307 -30.47 4.02 -0.37
CA ILE A 307 -30.29 5.20 0.49
C ILE A 307 -30.07 6.45 -0.36
N VAL A 308 -29.21 6.38 -1.38
CA VAL A 308 -28.92 7.50 -2.28
C VAL A 308 -30.16 7.86 -3.10
N THR A 309 -30.82 6.87 -3.71
CA THR A 309 -32.06 7.09 -4.47
C THR A 309 -33.17 7.70 -3.61
N ALA A 310 -33.38 7.18 -2.39
CA ALA A 310 -34.37 7.72 -1.48
C ALA A 310 -34.02 9.14 -1.00
N ALA A 311 -32.76 9.38 -0.61
CA ALA A 311 -32.32 10.71 -0.20
C ALA A 311 -32.50 11.74 -1.34
N ALA A 312 -32.18 11.36 -2.58
CA ALA A 312 -32.41 12.19 -3.76
C ALA A 312 -33.90 12.54 -3.94
N ALA A 313 -34.79 11.54 -3.85
CA ALA A 313 -36.22 11.75 -4.02
C ALA A 313 -36.82 12.66 -2.92
N LEU A 314 -36.31 12.57 -1.68
CA LEU A 314 -36.68 13.49 -0.60
C LEU A 314 -36.12 14.90 -0.79
N GLU A 315 -34.85 15.02 -1.20
CA GLU A 315 -34.20 16.32 -1.42
C GLU A 315 -34.87 17.10 -2.54
N GLU A 316 -35.27 16.41 -3.61
CA GLU A 316 -36.07 16.96 -4.72
C GLU A 316 -37.55 17.17 -4.37
N LYS A 317 -37.96 16.88 -3.11
CA LYS A 317 -39.32 17.04 -2.58
C LYS A 317 -40.40 16.29 -3.38
N LEU A 318 -40.04 15.19 -4.03
CA LEU A 318 -40.97 14.38 -4.81
C LEU A 318 -41.92 13.57 -3.92
N TYR A 319 -41.46 13.22 -2.71
CA TYR A 319 -42.24 12.46 -1.74
C TYR A 319 -42.00 12.96 -0.32
N SER A 320 -42.91 12.59 0.57
CA SER A 320 -42.73 12.66 2.02
C SER A 320 -42.57 11.24 2.59
N PRO A 321 -42.01 11.06 3.80
CA PRO A 321 -41.87 9.74 4.41
C PRO A 321 -43.17 8.93 4.50
N SER A 322 -44.31 9.62 4.67
CA SER A 322 -45.65 9.01 4.77
C SER A 322 -46.37 8.87 3.43
N THR A 323 -45.79 9.32 2.31
CA THR A 323 -46.44 9.19 1.01
C THR A 323 -46.61 7.71 0.68
N ALA A 324 -47.85 7.26 0.50
CA ALA A 324 -48.19 5.88 0.14
C ALA A 324 -48.12 5.67 -1.37
N LEU A 325 -47.47 4.60 -1.81
CA LEU A 325 -47.33 4.20 -3.20
C LEU A 325 -47.91 2.80 -3.40
N ASN A 326 -48.74 2.66 -4.44
CA ASN A 326 -49.24 1.36 -4.90
C ASN A 326 -48.15 0.69 -5.74
N LEU A 327 -47.50 -0.33 -5.18
CA LEU A 327 -46.45 -1.08 -5.82
C LEU A 327 -47.02 -2.40 -6.36
N PRO A 328 -46.89 -2.68 -7.67
CA PRO A 328 -47.30 -3.97 -8.22
C PRO A 328 -46.39 -5.09 -7.69
N GLY A 329 -46.82 -6.35 -7.80
CA GLY A 329 -45.98 -7.51 -7.41
C GLY A 329 -44.72 -7.68 -8.28
N THR A 330 -44.76 -7.17 -9.51
CA THR A 330 -43.65 -7.08 -10.47
C THR A 330 -43.82 -5.82 -11.32
N ILE A 331 -42.74 -5.22 -11.80
CA ILE A 331 -42.79 -4.07 -12.71
C ILE A 331 -42.01 -4.36 -14.00
N GLN A 332 -42.60 -4.03 -15.16
CA GLN A 332 -41.92 -4.15 -16.45
C GLN A 332 -41.32 -2.81 -16.85
N VAL A 333 -40.01 -2.79 -17.13
CA VAL A 333 -39.28 -1.57 -17.53
C VAL A 333 -38.24 -1.94 -18.58
N GLY A 334 -38.28 -1.29 -19.75
CA GLY A 334 -37.31 -1.50 -20.83
C GLY A 334 -37.21 -2.95 -21.33
N GLY A 335 -38.33 -3.70 -21.32
CA GLY A 335 -38.37 -5.11 -21.72
C GLY A 335 -37.95 -6.12 -20.65
N TYR A 336 -37.61 -5.67 -19.43
CA TYR A 336 -37.25 -6.54 -18.31
C TYR A 336 -38.34 -6.53 -17.23
N THR A 337 -38.55 -7.68 -16.60
CA THR A 337 -39.42 -7.81 -15.42
C THR A 337 -38.58 -7.74 -14.17
N ILE A 338 -38.84 -6.74 -13.33
CA ILE A 338 -38.17 -6.56 -12.04
C ILE A 338 -39.01 -7.20 -10.95
N HIS A 339 -38.33 -7.98 -10.10
CA HIS A 339 -38.92 -8.70 -8.97
C HIS A 339 -38.41 -8.14 -7.64
N GLU A 340 -39.21 -8.34 -6.60
CA GLU A 340 -38.75 -8.21 -5.23
C GLU A 340 -37.77 -9.32 -4.85
N ALA A 341 -36.88 -9.05 -3.90
CA ALA A 341 -35.94 -10.06 -3.39
C ALA A 341 -36.65 -11.21 -2.63
N HIS A 342 -37.86 -10.94 -2.13
CA HIS A 342 -38.77 -11.94 -1.57
C HIS A 342 -40.10 -11.80 -2.28
N GLU A 343 -40.61 -12.93 -2.77
CA GLU A 343 -41.88 -12.99 -3.48
C GLU A 343 -43.01 -12.40 -2.62
N ARG A 344 -43.70 -11.42 -3.19
CA ARG A 344 -44.86 -10.75 -2.59
C ARG A 344 -45.77 -10.23 -3.70
N GLY A 345 -47.07 -10.21 -3.43
CA GLY A 345 -48.05 -9.61 -4.33
C GLY A 345 -47.95 -8.08 -4.36
N ALA A 346 -48.93 -7.43 -4.97
CA ALA A 346 -49.05 -5.98 -4.90
C ALA A 346 -49.14 -5.51 -3.44
N GLN A 347 -48.52 -4.37 -3.13
CA GLN A 347 -48.46 -3.79 -1.79
C GLN A 347 -48.70 -2.29 -1.86
N VAL A 348 -49.23 -1.73 -0.79
CA VAL A 348 -49.22 -0.28 -0.57
C VAL A 348 -48.15 -0.01 0.47
N PHE A 349 -47.04 0.59 0.05
CA PHE A 349 -45.96 0.97 0.97
C PHE A 349 -45.83 2.48 1.02
N THR A 350 -45.66 2.99 2.22
CA THR A 350 -45.13 4.33 2.42
C THR A 350 -43.70 4.44 1.87
N PHE A 351 -43.26 5.67 1.58
CA PHE A 351 -41.87 5.93 1.21
C PHE A 351 -40.88 5.36 2.24
N GLU A 352 -41.18 5.51 3.54
CA GLU A 352 -40.39 4.91 4.61
C GLU A 352 -40.37 3.37 4.51
N GLU A 353 -41.52 2.73 4.24
CA GLU A 353 -41.61 1.28 4.05
C GLU A 353 -40.82 0.77 2.84
N ILE A 354 -40.74 1.53 1.75
CA ILE A 354 -39.91 1.17 0.59
C ILE A 354 -38.46 0.95 1.02
N VAL A 355 -37.91 1.85 1.84
CA VAL A 355 -36.53 1.74 2.33
C VAL A 355 -36.40 0.65 3.40
N THR A 356 -37.29 0.61 4.39
CA THR A 356 -37.20 -0.33 5.53
C THR A 356 -37.50 -1.78 5.16
N ARG A 357 -38.43 -2.02 4.22
CA ARG A 357 -38.72 -3.34 3.62
C ARG A 357 -37.83 -3.67 2.43
N SER A 358 -36.93 -2.75 2.07
CA SER A 358 -35.94 -2.91 1.01
C SER A 358 -36.57 -3.26 -0.36
N SER A 359 -37.67 -2.62 -0.72
CA SER A 359 -38.42 -2.90 -1.95
C SER A 359 -37.62 -2.53 -3.21
N ASN A 360 -37.38 -3.49 -4.10
CA ASN A 360 -36.75 -3.24 -5.41
C ASN A 360 -37.70 -2.43 -6.30
N ILE A 361 -38.97 -2.80 -6.32
CA ILE A 361 -39.98 -2.15 -7.16
C ILE A 361 -40.18 -0.70 -6.72
N GLY A 362 -40.28 -0.46 -5.40
CA GLY A 362 -40.33 0.88 -4.85
C GLY A 362 -39.11 1.72 -5.24
N ALA A 363 -37.91 1.14 -5.18
CA ALA A 363 -36.70 1.85 -5.63
C ALA A 363 -36.73 2.21 -7.12
N VAL A 364 -37.25 1.33 -7.99
CA VAL A 364 -37.46 1.64 -9.42
C VAL A 364 -38.45 2.79 -9.60
N VAL A 365 -39.58 2.78 -8.88
CA VAL A 365 -40.58 3.86 -8.93
C VAL A 365 -39.96 5.20 -8.50
N LEU A 366 -39.16 5.21 -7.42
CA LEU A 366 -38.43 6.40 -6.99
C LEU A 366 -37.41 6.85 -8.06
N GLY A 367 -36.66 5.92 -8.64
CA GLY A 367 -35.71 6.21 -9.73
C GLY A 367 -36.39 6.82 -10.96
N GLN A 368 -37.49 6.22 -11.42
CA GLN A 368 -38.27 6.74 -12.55
C GLN A 368 -38.82 8.13 -12.29
N SER A 369 -39.27 8.42 -11.06
CA SER A 369 -39.76 9.75 -10.69
C SER A 369 -38.66 10.82 -10.64
N LEU A 370 -37.42 10.44 -10.31
CA LEU A 370 -36.25 11.33 -10.41
C LEU A 370 -35.86 11.59 -11.87
N GLY A 371 -35.96 10.56 -12.71
CA GLY A 371 -35.42 10.54 -14.06
C GLY A 371 -33.89 10.35 -14.07
N LYS A 372 -33.36 9.99 -15.25
CA LYS A 372 -31.94 9.60 -15.41
C LYS A 372 -30.94 10.67 -14.97
N GLU A 373 -31.16 11.93 -15.36
CA GLU A 373 -30.21 13.03 -15.10
C GLU A 373 -30.10 13.35 -13.61
N ARG A 374 -31.23 13.41 -12.90
CA ARG A 374 -31.20 13.67 -11.45
C ARG A 374 -30.61 12.49 -10.70
N LEU A 375 -30.99 11.26 -11.03
CA LEU A 375 -30.43 10.07 -10.38
C LEU A 375 -28.91 10.00 -10.57
N TYR A 376 -28.42 10.22 -11.79
CA TYR A 376 -26.99 10.26 -12.08
C TYR A 376 -26.27 11.37 -11.30
N LYS A 377 -26.81 12.60 -11.30
CA LYS A 377 -26.28 13.71 -10.50
C LYS A 377 -26.16 13.34 -9.01
N TYR A 378 -27.17 12.68 -8.44
CA TYR A 378 -27.12 12.29 -7.03
C TYR A 378 -26.08 11.19 -6.76
N ILE A 379 -25.89 10.24 -7.68
CA ILE A 379 -24.79 9.26 -7.59
C ILE A 379 -23.43 9.98 -7.55
N GLU A 380 -23.23 11.00 -8.39
CA GLU A 380 -22.00 11.77 -8.45
C GLU A 380 -21.77 12.64 -7.20
N ILE A 381 -22.76 13.42 -6.74
CA ILE A 381 -22.56 14.30 -5.59
C ILE A 381 -22.44 13.53 -4.27
N PHE A 382 -23.02 12.32 -4.17
CA PHE A 382 -22.75 11.41 -3.06
C PHE A 382 -21.35 10.77 -3.17
N GLY A 383 -20.65 10.93 -4.30
CA GLY A 383 -19.32 10.37 -4.51
C GLY A 383 -19.27 8.85 -4.51
N LEU A 384 -20.37 8.18 -4.90
CA LEU A 384 -20.49 6.72 -4.84
C LEU A 384 -19.58 5.99 -5.85
N THR A 385 -19.19 6.65 -6.94
CA THR A 385 -18.33 6.07 -7.99
C THR A 385 -17.15 6.98 -8.35
N ALA A 386 -16.72 7.81 -7.40
CA ALA A 386 -15.59 8.71 -7.56
C ALA A 386 -14.50 8.33 -6.56
N MET A 387 -13.23 8.42 -6.94
CA MET A 387 -12.12 8.20 -6.01
C MET A 387 -12.30 9.02 -4.72
N THR A 388 -11.96 8.42 -3.60
CA THR A 388 -12.09 9.04 -2.28
C THR A 388 -10.97 10.02 -1.97
N GLY A 389 -9.82 9.87 -2.64
CA GLY A 389 -8.62 10.64 -2.35
C GLY A 389 -7.93 10.16 -1.07
N VAL A 390 -8.24 8.93 -0.65
CA VAL A 390 -7.63 8.28 0.50
C VAL A 390 -6.11 8.19 0.33
N GLU A 391 -5.36 8.29 1.42
CA GLU A 391 -3.89 8.34 1.36
C GLU A 391 -3.22 6.99 1.11
N LEU A 392 -3.98 5.99 0.63
CA LEU A 392 -3.51 4.63 0.36
C LEU A 392 -3.40 4.39 -1.16
N PRO A 393 -2.38 3.64 -1.61
CA PRO A 393 -2.19 3.34 -3.02
C PRO A 393 -3.26 2.36 -3.54
N GLN A 394 -3.38 2.27 -4.87
CA GLN A 394 -4.26 1.32 -5.57
C GLN A 394 -5.75 1.51 -5.26
N GLU A 395 -6.17 2.76 -5.04
CA GLU A 395 -7.60 3.09 -4.94
C GLU A 395 -8.34 2.69 -6.23
N GLY A 396 -9.37 1.87 -6.06
CA GLY A 396 -10.29 1.53 -7.14
C GLY A 396 -11.22 2.71 -7.42
N GLN A 397 -11.60 2.89 -8.69
CA GLN A 397 -12.60 3.87 -9.09
C GLN A 397 -13.86 3.13 -9.52
N GLY A 398 -14.97 3.44 -8.85
CA GLY A 398 -16.29 2.94 -9.23
C GLY A 398 -16.70 3.41 -10.63
N TYR A 399 -17.78 2.82 -11.13
CA TYR A 399 -18.31 3.15 -12.45
C TYR A 399 -19.83 3.29 -12.40
N THR A 400 -20.32 4.38 -12.97
CA THR A 400 -21.74 4.57 -13.31
C THR A 400 -21.82 4.87 -14.80
N PRO A 401 -22.66 4.18 -15.59
CA PRO A 401 -22.79 4.48 -17.00
C PRO A 401 -23.31 5.92 -17.21
N PRO A 402 -22.73 6.68 -18.15
CA PRO A 402 -23.18 8.04 -18.42
C PRO A 402 -24.60 8.04 -19.03
N THR A 403 -25.38 9.09 -18.77
CA THR A 403 -26.84 9.13 -19.04
C THR A 403 -27.23 9.08 -20.52
N ASP A 404 -26.32 9.36 -21.42
CA ASP A 404 -26.47 9.23 -22.88
C ASP A 404 -26.40 7.76 -23.35
N THR A 405 -25.78 6.87 -22.57
CA THR A 405 -25.70 5.43 -22.84
C THR A 405 -26.85 4.62 -22.23
N TRP A 406 -27.75 5.27 -21.48
CA TRP A 406 -28.83 4.58 -20.80
C TRP A 406 -29.88 4.11 -21.80
N SER A 407 -30.16 2.82 -21.76
CA SER A 407 -31.37 2.25 -22.35
C SER A 407 -32.55 2.42 -21.39
N ASP A 408 -33.77 2.17 -21.87
CA ASP A 408 -34.97 2.17 -21.02
C ASP A 408 -34.85 1.18 -19.84
N SER A 409 -34.02 0.14 -19.96
CA SER A 409 -33.78 -0.85 -18.90
C SER A 409 -32.77 -0.39 -17.82
N THR A 410 -31.96 0.64 -18.09
CA THR A 410 -30.90 1.08 -17.17
C THR A 410 -31.46 1.77 -15.91
N ILE A 411 -32.58 2.50 -16.05
CA ILE A 411 -33.31 3.03 -14.89
C ILE A 411 -34.00 1.91 -14.09
N ALA A 412 -34.12 0.70 -14.67
CA ALA A 412 -34.78 -0.42 -14.02
C ALA A 412 -33.90 -1.12 -12.97
N ASN A 413 -32.59 -0.88 -12.93
CA ASN A 413 -31.66 -1.58 -12.04
C ASN A 413 -30.75 -0.68 -11.20
N ILE A 414 -30.29 0.46 -11.74
CA ILE A 414 -29.47 1.42 -10.99
C ILE A 414 -30.09 1.89 -9.67
N PRO A 415 -31.41 2.20 -9.59
CA PRO A 415 -32.00 2.70 -8.34
C PRO A 415 -31.91 1.75 -7.14
N PHE A 416 -31.74 0.45 -7.39
CA PHE A 416 -31.51 -0.54 -6.34
C PHE A 416 -30.10 -1.12 -6.32
N GLY A 417 -29.16 -0.48 -7.04
CA GLY A 417 -27.74 -0.72 -6.92
C GLY A 417 -27.15 -1.79 -7.83
N GLN A 418 -27.77 -2.06 -8.98
CA GLN A 418 -27.22 -2.92 -10.03
C GLN A 418 -26.98 -2.11 -11.31
N GLY A 419 -25.96 -2.44 -12.10
CA GLY A 419 -25.54 -1.66 -13.27
C GLY A 419 -24.58 -0.51 -12.96
N LEU A 420 -24.07 -0.44 -11.72
CA LEU A 420 -22.98 0.43 -11.29
C LEU A 420 -22.07 -0.32 -10.31
N SER A 421 -20.83 0.14 -10.16
CA SER A 421 -19.88 -0.44 -9.22
C SER A 421 -19.27 0.62 -8.31
N ALA A 422 -18.94 0.22 -7.09
CA ALA A 422 -18.28 1.04 -6.10
C ALA A 422 -17.31 0.19 -5.26
N THR A 423 -16.30 0.81 -4.67
CA THR A 423 -15.49 0.21 -3.62
C THR A 423 -16.20 0.28 -2.26
N SER A 424 -15.67 -0.41 -1.25
CA SER A 424 -16.17 -0.26 0.13
C SER A 424 -15.90 1.14 0.65
N MET A 425 -14.79 1.77 0.26
CA MET A 425 -14.43 3.13 0.67
C MET A 425 -15.36 4.19 0.04
N GLU A 426 -15.71 4.03 -1.24
CA GLU A 426 -16.69 4.88 -1.91
C GLU A 426 -18.08 4.71 -1.29
N SER A 427 -18.49 3.46 -1.03
CA SER A 427 -19.77 3.15 -0.39
C SER A 427 -19.90 3.74 1.01
N ILE A 428 -18.87 3.59 1.87
CA ILE A 428 -18.92 4.14 3.22
C ILE A 428 -18.94 5.67 3.20
N ARG A 429 -18.16 6.30 2.32
CA ARG A 429 -18.17 7.75 2.13
C ARG A 429 -19.55 8.26 1.69
N ALA A 430 -20.17 7.61 0.71
CA ALA A 430 -21.47 8.02 0.18
C ALA A 430 -22.57 7.92 1.25
N ILE A 431 -22.65 6.81 1.99
CA ILE A 431 -23.68 6.66 3.01
C ILE A 431 -23.40 7.55 4.24
N ASN A 432 -22.13 7.87 4.51
CA ASN A 432 -21.75 8.80 5.57
C ASN A 432 -22.34 10.20 5.38
N VAL A 433 -22.72 10.59 4.15
CA VAL A 433 -23.46 11.84 3.89
C VAL A 433 -24.68 11.98 4.80
N ILE A 434 -25.37 10.87 5.10
CA ILE A 434 -26.53 10.92 6.00
C ILE A 434 -26.06 11.16 7.44
N ALA A 435 -25.01 10.48 7.88
CA ALA A 435 -24.46 10.56 9.23
C ALA A 435 -23.86 11.94 9.55
N SER A 436 -23.22 12.58 8.57
CA SER A 436 -22.55 13.88 8.69
C SER A 436 -23.49 15.09 8.55
N GLY A 437 -24.81 14.86 8.59
CA GLY A 437 -25.81 15.94 8.42
C GLY A 437 -25.88 16.50 6.99
N GLY A 438 -25.60 15.66 5.99
CA GLY A 438 -25.70 15.97 4.57
C GLY A 438 -24.39 16.40 3.90
N ARG A 439 -23.24 16.14 4.54
CA ARG A 439 -21.91 16.53 4.04
C ARG A 439 -21.10 15.34 3.50
N LEU A 440 -20.51 15.51 2.33
CA LEU A 440 -19.56 14.55 1.77
C LEU A 440 -18.19 14.76 2.43
N VAL A 441 -17.87 13.90 3.40
CA VAL A 441 -16.62 13.90 4.16
C VAL A 441 -15.68 12.82 3.61
N SER A 442 -14.45 13.17 3.27
CA SER A 442 -13.49 12.19 2.73
C SER A 442 -12.83 11.34 3.84
N PRO A 443 -12.72 10.01 3.65
CA PRO A 443 -11.96 9.14 4.54
C PRO A 443 -10.49 9.55 4.62
N ARG A 444 -9.89 9.50 5.82
CA ARG A 444 -8.47 9.82 6.07
C ARG A 444 -7.80 8.87 7.05
N PHE A 445 -6.57 8.49 6.75
CA PHE A 445 -5.71 7.61 7.56
C PHE A 445 -4.64 8.35 8.34
N ILE A 446 -4.36 9.61 8.02
CA ILE A 446 -3.29 10.40 8.64
C ILE A 446 -3.87 11.49 9.52
N MET A 447 -3.37 11.57 10.76
CA MET A 447 -3.80 12.59 11.70
C MET A 447 -3.21 13.96 11.33
N ASN A 448 -4.02 15.01 11.38
CA ASN A 448 -3.57 16.36 11.08
C ASN A 448 -2.58 16.88 12.13
N LYS A 449 -1.64 17.74 11.70
CA LYS A 449 -0.60 18.32 12.57
C LYS A 449 -1.17 19.15 13.74
N SER A 450 -2.38 19.71 13.58
CA SER A 450 -3.12 20.41 14.65
C SER A 450 -3.56 19.46 15.76
N ASP A 451 -3.98 18.25 15.38
CA ASP A 451 -4.58 17.26 16.28
C ASP A 451 -3.48 16.43 16.97
N ALA A 452 -2.35 16.22 16.29
CA ALA A 452 -1.17 15.58 16.85
C ALA A 452 -0.49 16.38 18.00
N LYS A 453 -0.89 17.64 18.24
CA LYS A 453 -0.31 18.54 19.25
C LYS A 453 -1.31 19.08 20.30
N LYS A 454 -2.61 18.76 20.24
CA LYS A 454 -3.60 19.35 21.17
C LYS A 454 -4.59 18.33 21.73
N GLY A 455 -4.77 18.38 23.05
CA GLY A 455 -6.00 17.97 23.70
C GLY A 455 -7.14 18.96 23.39
N ASN A 456 -8.25 18.39 22.92
CA ASN A 456 -9.64 18.86 23.03
C ASN A 456 -10.08 20.27 22.60
N ASN A 457 -9.27 21.12 21.95
CA ASN A 457 -9.75 22.45 21.50
C ASN A 457 -9.00 23.01 20.27
N SER A 458 -9.27 22.47 19.07
CA SER A 458 -8.98 23.15 17.79
C SER A 458 -10.30 23.53 17.11
N LYS A 459 -10.37 24.77 16.61
CA LYS A 459 -11.44 25.20 15.69
C LYS A 459 -11.34 24.29 14.45
N GLU A 460 -12.40 23.53 14.20
CA GLU A 460 -12.53 22.63 13.04
C GLU A 460 -12.28 23.40 11.75
N ASN A 461 -11.40 22.88 10.91
CA ASN A 461 -11.10 23.51 9.64
C ASN A 461 -12.30 23.25 8.71
N GLN A 462 -12.89 24.28 8.09
CA GLN A 462 -14.09 24.09 7.24
C GLN A 462 -13.87 23.09 6.09
N ALA A 463 -12.62 22.92 5.63
CA ALA A 463 -12.26 21.90 4.65
C ALA A 463 -12.36 20.45 5.19
N GLU A 464 -12.25 20.25 6.50
CA GLU A 464 -12.39 18.94 7.17
C GLU A 464 -13.86 18.50 7.32
N LEU A 465 -14.80 19.46 7.29
CA LEU A 465 -16.23 19.17 7.45
C LEU A 465 -16.88 18.63 6.17
N GLY A 466 -16.21 18.70 5.02
CA GLY A 466 -16.72 18.21 3.74
C GLY A 466 -17.74 19.14 3.07
N LYS A 467 -18.10 18.80 1.82
CA LYS A 467 -19.04 19.58 0.99
C LYS A 467 -20.48 19.24 1.33
N GLN A 468 -21.36 20.22 1.53
CA GLN A 468 -22.80 19.97 1.69
C GLN A 468 -23.40 19.47 0.34
N VAL A 469 -24.04 18.30 0.34
CA VAL A 469 -24.58 17.66 -0.88
C VAL A 469 -26.09 17.40 -0.82
N ILE A 470 -26.66 17.28 0.39
CA ILE A 470 -28.11 17.30 0.65
C ILE A 470 -28.38 18.20 1.85
N SER A 471 -29.61 18.65 2.05
CA SER A 471 -29.96 19.46 3.21
C SER A 471 -29.83 18.66 4.54
N PRO A 472 -29.51 19.32 5.67
CA PRO A 472 -29.52 18.69 6.99
C PRO A 472 -30.89 18.08 7.36
N GLY A 473 -31.99 18.67 6.85
CA GLY A 473 -33.35 18.16 7.04
C GLY A 473 -33.59 16.81 6.35
N THR A 474 -33.14 16.67 5.10
CA THR A 474 -33.17 15.39 4.38
C THR A 474 -32.29 14.35 5.06
N ALA A 475 -31.07 14.72 5.46
CA ALA A 475 -30.16 13.83 6.19
C ALA A 475 -30.80 13.29 7.49
N LYS A 476 -31.39 14.18 8.30
CA LYS A 476 -32.09 13.81 9.55
C LYS A 476 -33.29 12.89 9.29
N THR A 477 -34.05 13.16 8.22
CA THR A 477 -35.20 12.33 7.84
C THR A 477 -34.75 10.94 7.40
N MET A 478 -33.69 10.85 6.58
CA MET A 478 -33.11 9.59 6.16
C MET A 478 -32.50 8.81 7.32
N ALA A 479 -31.85 9.47 8.29
CA ALA A 479 -31.36 8.82 9.50
C ALA A 479 -32.48 8.12 10.29
N ARG A 480 -33.65 8.77 10.42
CA ARG A 480 -34.83 8.16 11.05
C ARG A 480 -35.33 6.94 10.27
N ILE A 481 -35.47 7.04 8.95
CA ILE A 481 -35.89 5.94 8.08
C ILE A 481 -34.91 4.75 8.17
N MET A 482 -33.60 5.04 8.17
CA MET A 482 -32.55 4.02 8.32
C MET A 482 -32.53 3.41 9.72
N THR A 483 -32.94 4.15 10.75
CA THR A 483 -33.13 3.60 12.11
C THR A 483 -34.28 2.61 12.12
N ALA A 484 -35.41 2.96 11.49
CA ALA A 484 -36.56 2.05 11.34
C ALA A 484 -36.19 0.76 10.55
N ALA A 485 -35.26 0.86 9.58
CA ALA A 485 -34.78 -0.30 8.83
C ALA A 485 -34.00 -1.30 9.70
N VAL A 486 -33.41 -0.84 10.80
CA VAL A 486 -32.73 -1.68 11.79
C VAL A 486 -33.73 -2.21 12.82
N THR A 487 -34.56 -1.35 13.42
CA THR A 487 -35.48 -1.77 14.50
C THR A 487 -36.59 -2.68 14.01
N SER A 488 -37.18 -2.36 12.86
CA SER A 488 -38.40 -3.00 12.34
C SER A 488 -38.18 -3.68 11.00
N GLY A 489 -37.07 -3.40 10.31
CA GLY A 489 -36.76 -3.90 8.98
C GLY A 489 -35.79 -5.09 8.94
N THR A 490 -34.95 -5.12 7.90
CA THR A 490 -34.03 -6.23 7.60
C THR A 490 -32.73 -6.21 8.41
N GLY A 491 -32.47 -5.15 9.17
CA GLY A 491 -31.20 -4.90 9.87
C GLY A 491 -31.13 -5.33 11.34
N LYS A 492 -32.13 -6.05 11.87
CA LYS A 492 -32.30 -6.27 13.33
C LYS A 492 -31.05 -6.78 14.08
N GLN A 493 -30.26 -7.64 13.46
CA GLN A 493 -29.05 -8.21 14.10
C GLN A 493 -27.87 -7.23 14.20
N ALA A 494 -27.99 -6.03 13.62
CA ALA A 494 -27.00 -4.96 13.76
C ALA A 494 -27.25 -4.04 14.97
N THR A 495 -28.29 -4.29 15.77
CA THR A 495 -28.61 -3.52 16.97
C THR A 495 -27.44 -3.57 17.97
N ILE A 496 -27.13 -2.43 18.59
CA ILE A 496 -26.13 -2.32 19.65
C ILE A 496 -26.85 -1.95 20.94
N LYS A 497 -26.61 -2.69 22.02
CA LYS A 497 -27.30 -2.46 23.29
C LYS A 497 -27.00 -1.06 23.82
N GLY A 498 -28.05 -0.29 24.10
CA GLY A 498 -27.95 1.07 24.62
C GLY A 498 -27.91 2.16 23.54
N TYR A 499 -27.67 1.81 22.27
CA TYR A 499 -27.49 2.79 21.20
C TYR A 499 -28.51 2.61 20.08
N GLN A 500 -28.98 3.73 19.53
CA GLN A 500 -29.76 3.68 18.29
C GLN A 500 -28.82 3.50 17.09
N VAL A 501 -29.15 2.56 16.21
CA VAL A 501 -28.38 2.27 14.99
C VAL A 501 -29.25 2.60 13.79
N ALA A 502 -28.70 3.38 12.87
CA ALA A 502 -29.28 3.62 11.55
C ALA A 502 -28.47 2.84 10.52
N GLY A 503 -29.10 2.06 9.65
CA GLY A 503 -28.33 1.29 8.66
C GLY A 503 -29.17 0.57 7.63
N LYS A 504 -28.48 -0.09 6.70
CA LYS A 504 -29.07 -0.84 5.61
C LYS A 504 -28.26 -2.07 5.26
N THR A 505 -28.96 -3.16 5.00
CA THR A 505 -28.40 -4.39 4.45
C THR A 505 -28.19 -4.26 2.94
N GLY A 506 -27.04 -4.74 2.46
CA GLY A 506 -26.73 -4.98 1.05
C GLY A 506 -26.60 -6.46 0.77
N THR A 507 -27.16 -6.89 -0.35
CA THR A 507 -26.97 -8.24 -0.92
C THR A 507 -26.93 -8.05 -2.42
N ALA A 508 -25.75 -8.20 -2.99
CA ALA A 508 -25.52 -8.00 -4.42
C ALA A 508 -25.05 -9.29 -5.04
N GLN A 509 -25.64 -9.65 -6.19
CA GLN A 509 -25.14 -10.75 -6.99
C GLN A 509 -23.78 -10.38 -7.55
N LYS A 510 -22.87 -11.34 -7.62
CA LYS A 510 -21.54 -11.11 -8.20
C LYS A 510 -21.64 -11.21 -9.71
N ALA A 511 -21.24 -10.15 -10.42
CA ALA A 511 -21.19 -10.18 -11.88
C ALA A 511 -20.18 -11.23 -12.35
N ARG A 512 -20.50 -11.91 -13.45
CA ARG A 512 -19.60 -12.88 -14.07
C ARG A 512 -18.36 -12.18 -14.59
N THR A 513 -17.20 -12.80 -14.40
CA THR A 513 -15.93 -12.31 -14.95
C THR A 513 -15.68 -12.78 -16.39
N ASP A 514 -16.43 -13.78 -16.86
CA ASP A 514 -16.25 -14.45 -18.15
C ASP A 514 -17.36 -14.16 -19.18
N GLY A 515 -18.25 -13.20 -18.90
CA GLY A 515 -19.36 -12.90 -19.80
C GLY A 515 -20.45 -12.03 -19.19
N ARG A 516 -21.64 -12.10 -19.78
CA ARG A 516 -22.82 -11.33 -19.33
C ARG A 516 -23.54 -12.02 -18.18
N GLY A 517 -24.11 -11.22 -17.28
CA GLY A 517 -24.96 -11.68 -16.19
C GLY A 517 -24.23 -11.91 -14.88
N TYR A 518 -24.84 -12.71 -14.01
CA TYR A 518 -24.41 -12.92 -12.63
C TYR A 518 -24.00 -14.38 -12.38
N ASP A 519 -23.02 -14.57 -11.51
CA ASP A 519 -22.61 -15.91 -11.07
C ASP A 519 -23.69 -16.51 -10.14
N PRO A 520 -24.28 -17.67 -10.49
CA PRO A 520 -25.29 -18.30 -9.65
C PRO A 520 -24.73 -18.63 -8.26
N GLY A 521 -25.45 -18.24 -7.22
CA GLY A 521 -25.09 -18.55 -5.83
C GLY A 521 -23.97 -17.68 -5.25
N LYS A 522 -23.35 -16.78 -6.03
CA LYS A 522 -22.30 -15.87 -5.54
C LYS A 522 -22.85 -14.50 -5.23
N TYR A 523 -22.64 -14.09 -3.98
CA TYR A 523 -23.13 -12.81 -3.47
C TYR A 523 -22.07 -12.08 -2.69
N ILE A 524 -22.17 -10.75 -2.67
CA ILE A 524 -21.52 -9.90 -1.69
C ILE A 524 -22.57 -9.48 -0.67
N SER A 525 -22.36 -9.88 0.58
CA SER A 525 -23.26 -9.62 1.70
C SER A 525 -22.69 -8.52 2.58
N SER A 526 -23.41 -7.41 2.69
CA SER A 526 -22.93 -6.25 3.43
C SER A 526 -23.96 -5.66 4.38
N PHE A 527 -23.46 -4.96 5.39
CA PHE A 527 -24.22 -4.06 6.22
C PHE A 527 -23.46 -2.76 6.35
N ILE A 528 -24.13 -1.64 6.12
CA ILE A 528 -23.58 -0.31 6.32
C ILE A 528 -24.53 0.51 7.19
N GLY A 529 -23.98 1.22 8.16
CA GLY A 529 -24.76 2.05 9.06
C GLY A 529 -23.92 2.96 9.91
N PHE A 530 -24.58 3.71 10.78
CA PHE A 530 -23.95 4.60 11.73
C PHE A 530 -24.67 4.61 13.06
N THR A 531 -23.95 5.04 14.10
CA THR A 531 -24.43 5.05 15.48
C THR A 531 -23.64 6.06 16.33
N PRO A 532 -24.24 6.70 17.35
CA PRO A 532 -25.69 6.77 17.63
C PRO A 532 -26.48 7.40 16.47
N ALA A 533 -27.72 6.97 16.23
CA ALA A 533 -28.50 7.47 15.09
C ALA A 533 -28.88 8.97 15.20
N ALA A 534 -29.04 9.48 16.42
CA ALA A 534 -29.44 10.86 16.69
C ALA A 534 -28.29 11.87 16.61
N ASP A 535 -27.09 11.47 17.03
CA ASP A 535 -25.84 12.22 16.88
C ASP A 535 -24.75 11.25 16.40
N PRO A 536 -24.62 11.05 15.08
CA PRO A 536 -23.71 10.05 14.53
C PRO A 536 -22.25 10.35 14.81
N GLU A 537 -21.58 9.40 15.48
CA GLU A 537 -20.15 9.46 15.77
C GLU A 537 -19.36 8.45 14.93
N LEU A 538 -19.94 7.28 14.68
CA LEU A 538 -19.30 6.19 13.95
C LEU A 538 -20.15 5.75 12.77
N THR A 539 -19.52 5.68 11.60
CA THR A 539 -20.05 4.99 10.41
C THR A 539 -19.23 3.73 10.19
N ILE A 540 -19.92 2.59 10.04
CA ILE A 540 -19.29 1.28 9.92
C ILE A 540 -19.85 0.56 8.69
N LEU A 541 -18.97 0.01 7.87
CA LEU A 541 -19.30 -0.91 6.79
C LEU A 541 -18.67 -2.27 7.09
N VAL A 542 -19.45 -3.33 6.91
CA VAL A 542 -18.99 -4.71 6.90
C VAL A 542 -19.42 -5.34 5.58
N ALA A 543 -18.51 -5.95 4.84
CA ALA A 543 -18.79 -6.68 3.61
C ALA A 543 -18.10 -8.05 3.63
N LEU A 544 -18.83 -9.09 3.25
CA LEU A 544 -18.37 -10.48 3.13
C LEU A 544 -18.59 -10.96 1.70
N ASP A 545 -17.53 -11.48 1.09
CA ASP A 545 -17.51 -11.96 -0.30
C ASP A 545 -17.81 -13.47 -0.34
N GLU A 546 -18.77 -13.85 -1.16
CA GLU A 546 -19.21 -15.24 -1.39
C GLU A 546 -19.50 -16.06 -0.11
N PRO A 547 -20.29 -15.57 0.87
CA PRO A 547 -20.74 -16.41 1.96
C PRO A 547 -21.71 -17.49 1.44
N THR A 548 -21.57 -18.72 1.95
CA THR A 548 -22.28 -19.89 1.39
C THR A 548 -23.38 -20.43 2.31
N GLU A 549 -23.32 -20.21 3.62
CA GLU A 549 -24.33 -20.73 4.57
C GLU A 549 -25.53 -19.79 4.74
N ALA A 550 -25.36 -18.50 4.46
CA ALA A 550 -26.43 -17.51 4.36
C ALA A 550 -25.95 -16.36 3.47
N ILE A 551 -26.88 -15.72 2.75
CA ILE A 551 -26.55 -14.66 1.76
C ILE A 551 -27.09 -13.28 2.14
N TYR A 552 -27.91 -13.18 3.18
CA TYR A 552 -28.54 -11.93 3.55
C TYR A 552 -27.62 -11.11 4.46
N GLY A 553 -27.28 -9.88 4.02
CA GLY A 553 -26.34 -9.00 4.73
C GLY A 553 -26.72 -8.72 6.19
N GLY A 554 -28.02 -8.67 6.50
CA GLY A 554 -28.50 -8.48 7.88
C GLY A 554 -28.13 -9.62 8.82
N VAL A 555 -28.07 -10.85 8.32
CA VAL A 555 -27.71 -12.04 9.09
C VAL A 555 -26.20 -12.26 9.09
N VAL A 556 -25.56 -12.00 7.94
CA VAL A 556 -24.16 -12.33 7.67
C VAL A 556 -23.22 -11.25 8.21
N ALA A 557 -23.51 -9.98 7.93
CA ALA A 557 -22.67 -8.84 8.27
C ALA A 557 -23.18 -8.05 9.50
N GLY A 558 -24.48 -8.07 9.77
CA GLY A 558 -25.12 -7.36 10.90
C GLY A 558 -24.52 -7.67 12.28
N PRO A 559 -24.35 -8.94 12.69
CA PRO A 559 -23.75 -9.28 13.97
C PRO A 559 -22.30 -8.76 14.13
N THR A 560 -21.53 -8.79 13.04
CA THR A 560 -20.15 -8.28 13.01
C THR A 560 -20.13 -6.76 13.17
N PHE A 561 -21.06 -6.04 12.50
CA PHE A 561 -21.24 -4.61 12.69
C PHE A 561 -21.52 -4.29 14.17
N SER A 562 -22.46 -5.01 14.80
CA SER A 562 -22.82 -4.79 16.20
C SER A 562 -21.63 -5.02 17.14
N ALA A 563 -20.91 -6.14 16.98
CA ALA A 563 -19.78 -6.48 17.85
C ALA A 563 -18.58 -5.52 17.73
N VAL A 564 -18.32 -4.99 16.53
CA VAL A 564 -17.26 -3.99 16.31
C VAL A 564 -17.72 -2.61 16.79
N GLY A 565 -18.95 -2.23 16.49
CA GLY A 565 -19.54 -0.96 16.89
C GLY A 565 -19.63 -0.81 18.41
N GLU A 566 -20.09 -1.84 19.12
CA GLU A 566 -20.15 -1.86 20.59
C GLU A 566 -18.77 -1.60 21.21
N TYR A 567 -17.74 -2.31 20.72
CA TYR A 567 -16.37 -2.13 21.20
C TYR A 567 -15.84 -0.72 20.90
N ALA A 568 -16.08 -0.22 19.68
CA ALA A 568 -15.62 1.10 19.27
C ALA A 568 -16.29 2.21 20.10
N LEU A 569 -17.60 2.14 20.34
CA LEU A 569 -18.34 3.09 21.18
C LEU A 569 -17.78 3.13 22.61
N GLN A 570 -17.56 1.97 23.21
CA GLN A 570 -16.96 1.86 24.55
C GLN A 570 -15.52 2.40 24.58
N ARG A 571 -14.70 2.01 23.60
CA ARG A 571 -13.28 2.41 23.49
C ARG A 571 -13.13 3.93 23.35
N LEU A 572 -14.05 4.55 22.61
CA LEU A 572 -14.08 5.99 22.35
C LEU A 572 -14.87 6.78 23.41
N ARG A 573 -15.50 6.08 24.37
CA ARG A 573 -16.32 6.67 25.44
C ARG A 573 -17.47 7.54 24.91
N ILE A 574 -18.06 7.12 23.79
CA ILE A 574 -19.25 7.75 23.24
C ILE A 574 -20.41 7.41 24.18
N GLN A 575 -21.26 8.38 24.49
CA GLN A 575 -22.39 8.15 25.40
C GLN A 575 -23.59 7.53 24.65
N PRO A 576 -24.34 6.62 25.30
CA PRO A 576 -25.58 6.05 24.78
C PRO A 576 -26.64 7.06 24.33
#